data_AF-A0A1Y0EBK1-F1
#
_entry.id   AF-A0A1Y0EBK1-F1
#
_cell.length_a   1.000
_cell.length_b   1.000
_cell.length_c   1.000
_cell.angle_alpha   90.00
_cell.angle_beta   90.00
_cell.angle_gamma   90.00
#
_symmetry.space_group_name_H-M   'P 1'
#
loop_
_entity.id
_entity.type
_entity.pdbx_description
1 polymer ?
#
loop_
_entity_poly.entity_id
_entity_poly.type
_entity_poly.pdbx_seq_one_letter_code
_entity_poly.pdbx_strand_id
1 'polypeptide(L)'
;MTLIDIIPSLIDFRTFSNIWYWLAVMMTWAMTCHWVIGVPFDMIARARRQGGQAAQDLATQVAINLRRVMMISGNAAVLLVGLGTFVITVTAMLGFVYGLELAQGLFCLAFPLVLVAALTWRSCQRLALDEPSGPALIQALVRLRFWIQLIAIAALFCTALLGISVTLQQRFG
;
A
#
# COMPACT_ATOMS: atom_id res chain seq x y z
N MET A 1 36.40 21.62 -8.57
CA MET A 1 35.17 20.86 -8.26
C MET A 1 34.11 21.87 -7.86
N THR A 2 33.05 21.98 -8.64
CA THR A 2 32.02 23.01 -8.47
C THR A 2 30.97 22.53 -7.46
N LEU A 3 30.23 23.45 -6.82
CA LEU A 3 29.14 23.13 -5.89
C LEU A 3 28.07 22.20 -6.50
N ILE A 4 27.95 22.19 -7.83
CA ILE A 4 27.05 21.33 -8.60
C ILE A 4 27.52 19.86 -8.60
N ASP A 5 28.82 19.61 -8.40
CA ASP A 5 29.39 18.25 -8.30
C ASP A 5 29.22 17.66 -6.88
N ILE A 6 29.10 18.50 -5.86
CA ILE A 6 28.98 18.10 -4.46
C ILE A 6 27.55 17.62 -4.14
N ILE A 7 26.54 18.23 -4.76
CA ILE A 7 25.12 17.89 -4.57
C ILE A 7 24.82 16.41 -4.97
N PRO A 8 25.22 15.89 -6.15
CA PRO A 8 25.05 14.48 -6.48
C PRO A 8 25.97 13.53 -5.71
N SER A 9 27.08 14.00 -5.12
CA SER A 9 27.88 13.17 -4.20
C SER A 9 27.26 13.04 -2.79
N LEU A 10 26.41 13.97 -2.40
CA LEU A 10 25.68 13.96 -1.12
C LEU A 10 24.31 13.27 -1.25
N ILE A 11 23.73 13.24 -2.45
CA ILE A 11 22.54 12.44 -2.75
C ILE A 11 23.02 11.03 -3.06
N ASP A 12 23.09 10.19 -2.03
CA ASP A 12 23.38 8.77 -2.20
C ASP A 12 22.22 8.11 -2.99
N PHE A 13 22.44 7.87 -4.28
CA PHE A 13 21.46 7.24 -5.19
C PHE A 13 21.25 5.75 -4.90
N ARG A 14 21.99 5.19 -3.92
CA ARG A 14 21.82 3.83 -3.41
C ARG A 14 20.54 3.72 -2.58
N THR A 15 19.41 3.75 -3.29
CA THR A 15 18.06 3.68 -2.73
C THR A 15 17.92 2.58 -1.68
N PHE A 16 18.48 1.39 -1.92
CA PHE A 16 18.36 0.26 -0.98
C PHE A 16 19.31 0.33 0.22
N SER A 17 20.37 1.14 0.16
CA SER A 17 21.26 1.41 1.29
C SER A 17 20.83 2.65 2.09
N ASN A 18 19.94 3.46 1.54
CA ASN A 18 19.49 4.71 2.14
C ASN A 18 18.47 4.45 3.25
N ILE A 19 18.77 4.89 4.47
CA ILE A 19 17.86 4.75 5.62
C ILE A 19 16.53 5.48 5.43
N TRP A 20 16.52 6.60 4.69
CA TRP A 20 15.31 7.36 4.41
C TRP A 20 14.34 6.61 3.51
N TYR A 21 14.85 5.83 2.56
CA TYR A 21 14.04 4.94 1.74
C TYR A 21 13.32 3.91 2.63
N TRP A 22 14.06 3.23 3.49
CA TRP A 22 13.49 2.24 4.40
C TRP A 22 12.51 2.86 5.41
N LEU A 23 12.79 4.07 5.91
CA LEU A 23 11.87 4.80 6.78
C LEU A 23 10.55 5.10 6.04
N ALA A 24 10.62 5.58 4.79
CA ALA A 24 9.44 5.85 3.98
C ALA A 24 8.64 4.57 3.71
N VAL A 25 9.32 3.47 3.36
CA VAL A 25 8.69 2.15 3.15
C VAL A 25 7.99 1.68 4.43
N MET A 26 8.68 1.67 5.57
CA MET A 26 8.13 1.24 6.86
C MET A 26 6.94 2.11 7.28
N MET A 27 7.06 3.44 7.16
CA MET A 27 5.98 4.37 7.50
C MET A 27 4.75 4.16 6.61
N THR A 28 4.96 3.95 5.31
CA THR A 28 3.88 3.68 4.35
C THR A 28 3.14 2.39 4.69
N TRP A 29 3.87 1.32 5.01
CA TRP A 29 3.25 0.05 5.41
C TRP A 29 2.58 0.12 6.79
N ALA A 30 3.14 0.87 7.74
CA ALA A 30 2.52 1.10 9.04
C ALA A 30 1.16 1.79 8.90
N MET A 31 1.09 2.84 8.06
CA MET A 31 -0.17 3.52 7.76
C MET A 31 -1.14 2.59 7.02
N THR A 32 -0.69 1.93 5.96
CA THR A 32 -1.53 1.05 5.13
C THR A 32 -2.13 -0.10 5.94
N CYS A 33 -1.37 -0.68 6.87
CA CYS A 33 -1.89 -1.73 7.74
C CYS A 33 -2.82 -1.22 8.84
N HIS A 34 -2.70 0.06 9.25
CA HIS A 34 -3.53 0.62 10.32
C HIS A 34 -4.97 0.89 9.86
N TRP A 35 -5.15 1.35 8.62
CA TRP A 35 -6.44 1.77 8.06
C TRP A 35 -7.05 0.69 7.17
N VAL A 36 -8.24 0.20 7.53
CA VAL A 36 -8.98 -0.82 6.77
C VAL A 36 -10.29 -0.22 6.28
N ILE A 37 -10.45 -0.02 4.97
CA ILE A 37 -11.61 0.71 4.37
C ILE A 37 -11.79 2.07 5.07
N GLY A 38 -10.70 2.78 5.37
CA GLY A 38 -10.73 4.08 6.05
C GLY A 38 -11.17 4.04 7.52
N VAL A 39 -11.28 2.87 8.14
CA VAL A 39 -11.56 2.70 9.57
C VAL A 39 -10.30 2.24 10.29
N PRO A 40 -9.92 2.87 11.42
CA PRO A 40 -8.77 2.45 12.18
C PRO A 40 -9.07 1.16 12.95
N PHE A 41 -8.06 0.31 13.12
CA PHE A 41 -8.25 -1.04 13.65
C PHE A 41 -8.69 -1.09 15.11
N ASP A 42 -8.36 -0.08 15.89
CA ASP A 42 -8.83 0.10 17.25
C ASP A 42 -10.37 0.14 17.33
N MET A 43 -11.05 0.78 16.37
CA MET A 43 -12.52 0.75 16.28
C MET A 43 -13.05 -0.66 16.03
N ILE A 44 -12.40 -1.42 15.15
CA ILE A 44 -12.77 -2.82 14.84
C ILE A 44 -12.60 -3.69 16.09
N ALA A 45 -11.49 -3.54 16.81
CA ALA A 45 -11.22 -4.27 18.03
C ALA A 45 -12.19 -3.90 19.17
N ARG A 46 -12.54 -2.61 19.32
CA ARG A 46 -13.54 -2.14 20.29
C ARG A 46 -14.93 -2.70 19.98
N ALA A 47 -15.38 -2.60 18.73
CA ALA A 47 -16.66 -3.14 18.30
C ALA A 47 -16.79 -4.65 18.57
N ARG A 48 -15.70 -5.41 18.37
CA ARG A 48 -15.66 -6.85 18.67
C ARG A 48 -15.77 -7.16 20.17
N ARG A 49 -15.15 -6.35 21.02
CA ARG A 49 -15.07 -6.59 22.48
C ARG A 49 -16.29 -6.07 23.24
N GLN A 50 -16.77 -4.89 22.89
CA GLN A 50 -17.77 -4.15 23.66
C GLN A 50 -19.17 -4.24 23.03
N GLY A 51 -19.28 -4.44 21.72
CA GLY A 51 -20.56 -4.44 21.02
C GLY A 51 -21.32 -3.13 21.18
N GLY A 52 -22.65 -3.19 21.13
CA GLY A 52 -23.55 -2.06 21.38
C GLY A 52 -23.23 -0.83 20.52
N GLN A 53 -23.06 0.32 21.16
CA GLN A 53 -22.77 1.59 20.50
C GLN A 53 -21.46 1.54 19.68
N ALA A 54 -20.40 0.87 20.17
CA ALA A 54 -19.15 0.76 19.44
C ALA A 54 -19.29 -0.02 18.10
N ALA A 55 -20.22 -0.98 18.05
CA ALA A 55 -20.53 -1.70 16.81
C ALA A 55 -21.36 -0.84 15.83
N GLN A 56 -22.26 0.00 16.36
CA GLN A 56 -23.05 0.93 15.56
C GLN A 56 -22.18 2.04 14.95
N ASP A 57 -21.26 2.60 15.72
CA ASP A 57 -20.29 3.60 15.25
C ASP A 57 -19.40 3.03 14.16
N LEU A 58 -18.91 1.79 14.34
CA LEU A 58 -18.14 1.07 13.33
C LEU A 58 -18.96 0.90 12.03
N ALA A 59 -20.18 0.39 12.13
CA ALA A 59 -21.04 0.16 10.97
C ALA A 59 -21.33 1.46 10.21
N THR A 60 -21.61 2.54 10.94
CA THR A 60 -21.85 3.87 10.37
C THR A 60 -20.63 4.38 9.62
N GLN A 61 -19.44 4.27 10.22
CA GLN A 61 -18.19 4.71 9.59
C GLN A 61 -17.86 3.90 8.34
N VAL A 62 -18.03 2.57 8.39
CA VAL A 62 -17.85 1.71 7.21
C VAL A 62 -18.83 2.10 6.11
N ALA A 63 -20.10 2.35 6.43
CA ALA A 63 -21.09 2.75 5.44
C ALA A 63 -20.75 4.09 4.77
N ILE A 64 -20.24 5.07 5.52
CA ILE A 64 -19.77 6.36 4.97
C ILE A 64 -18.60 6.13 4.01
N ASN A 65 -17.59 5.37 4.44
CA ASN A 65 -16.40 5.10 3.62
C ASN A 65 -16.74 4.28 2.37
N LEU A 66 -17.67 3.33 2.50
CA LEU A 66 -18.15 2.52 1.39
C LEU A 66 -18.83 3.38 0.32
N ARG A 67 -19.73 4.30 0.73
CA ARG A 67 -20.35 5.25 -0.20
C ARG A 67 -19.32 6.13 -0.90
N ARG A 68 -18.30 6.61 -0.18
CA ARG A 68 -17.22 7.43 -0.78
C ARG A 68 -16.41 6.64 -1.81
N VAL A 69 -16.04 5.41 -1.50
CA VAL A 69 -15.28 4.57 -2.43
C VAL A 69 -16.15 4.26 -3.66
N MET A 70 -17.40 3.88 -3.49
CA MET A 70 -18.32 3.59 -4.60
C MET A 70 -18.66 4.81 -5.46
N MET A 71 -18.52 6.03 -4.93
CA MET A 71 -18.66 7.27 -5.71
C MET A 71 -17.60 7.38 -6.82
N ILE A 72 -16.43 6.75 -6.63
CA ILE A 72 -15.37 6.68 -7.64
C ILE A 72 -15.79 5.63 -8.70
N SER A 73 -16.68 6.01 -9.59
CA SER A 73 -17.21 5.12 -10.63
C SER A 73 -17.07 5.73 -12.02
N GLY A 74 -17.27 4.90 -13.05
CA GLY A 74 -17.22 5.32 -14.45
C GLY A 74 -15.84 5.85 -14.87
N ASN A 75 -15.83 7.03 -15.50
CA ASN A 75 -14.65 7.57 -16.19
C ASN A 75 -13.46 7.84 -15.24
N ALA A 76 -13.73 8.27 -14.01
CA ALA A 76 -12.69 8.53 -13.02
C ALA A 76 -11.95 7.26 -12.60
N ALA A 77 -12.67 6.14 -12.42
CA ALA A 77 -12.07 4.86 -12.08
C ALA A 77 -11.19 4.32 -13.23
N VAL A 78 -11.66 4.44 -14.48
CA VAL A 78 -10.89 4.04 -15.66
C VAL A 78 -9.61 4.86 -15.77
N LEU A 79 -9.68 6.18 -15.56
CA LEU A 79 -8.50 7.06 -15.61
C LEU A 79 -7.51 6.75 -14.49
N LEU A 80 -7.98 6.50 -13.26
CA LEU A 80 -7.12 6.10 -12.14
C LEU A 80 -6.41 4.77 -12.39
N VAL A 81 -7.12 3.78 -12.93
CA VAL A 81 -6.52 2.47 -13.28
C VAL A 81 -5.53 2.65 -14.42
N GLY A 82 -5.88 3.39 -15.48
CA GLY A 82 -4.99 3.64 -16.61
C GLY A 82 -3.70 4.36 -16.19
N LEU A 83 -3.82 5.44 -15.41
CA LEU A 83 -2.68 6.18 -14.90
C LEU A 83 -1.86 5.33 -13.92
N GLY A 84 -2.52 4.58 -13.04
CA GLY A 84 -1.85 3.67 -12.10
C GLY A 84 -1.04 2.59 -12.83
N THR A 85 -1.63 1.93 -13.82
CA THR A 85 -0.92 0.94 -14.65
C THR A 85 0.23 1.59 -15.41
N PHE A 86 0.01 2.76 -16.02
CA PHE A 86 1.07 3.48 -16.71
C PHE A 86 2.27 3.79 -15.80
N VAL A 87 2.03 4.35 -14.61
CA VAL A 87 3.10 4.67 -13.64
C VAL A 87 3.84 3.41 -13.20
N ILE A 88 3.12 2.33 -12.89
CA ILE A 88 3.73 1.06 -12.52
C ILE A 88 4.58 0.50 -13.67
N THR A 89 4.09 0.52 -14.90
CA THR A 89 4.82 0.04 -16.09
C THR A 89 6.07 0.87 -16.35
N VAL A 90 5.96 2.20 -16.35
CA VAL A 90 7.12 3.09 -16.55
C VAL A 90 8.18 2.85 -15.47
N THR A 91 7.74 2.75 -14.21
CA THR A 91 8.66 2.48 -13.09
C THR A 91 9.31 1.10 -13.21
N ALA A 92 8.57 0.08 -13.66
CA ALA A 92 9.12 -1.25 -13.92
C ALA A 92 10.16 -1.22 -15.05
N MET A 93 9.88 -0.53 -16.16
CA MET A 93 10.83 -0.41 -17.26
C MET A 93 12.09 0.32 -16.82
N LEU A 94 11.95 1.48 -16.18
CA LEU A 94 13.09 2.24 -15.67
C LEU A 94 13.91 1.44 -14.65
N GLY A 95 13.26 0.68 -13.78
CA GLY A 95 13.92 -0.10 -12.75
C GLY A 95 14.65 -1.32 -13.30
N PHE A 96 13.95 -2.18 -14.06
CA PHE A 96 14.47 -3.51 -14.42
C PHE A 96 15.10 -3.57 -15.81
N VAL A 97 14.71 -2.69 -16.74
CA VAL A 97 15.30 -2.65 -18.10
C VAL A 97 16.46 -1.66 -18.14
N TYR A 98 16.26 -0.45 -17.63
CA TYR A 98 17.29 0.60 -17.64
C TYR A 98 18.21 0.56 -16.40
N GLY A 99 17.93 -0.30 -15.42
CA GLY A 99 18.79 -0.49 -14.25
C GLY A 99 18.76 0.65 -13.23
N LEU A 100 17.74 1.52 -13.26
CA LEU A 100 17.65 2.64 -12.34
C LEU A 100 17.19 2.18 -10.94
N GLU A 101 18.10 2.18 -9.97
CA GLU A 101 17.85 1.70 -8.60
C GLU A 101 16.66 2.41 -7.92
N LEU A 102 16.54 3.73 -8.11
CA LEU A 102 15.43 4.51 -7.58
C LEU A 102 14.08 4.02 -8.10
N ALA A 103 14.00 3.67 -9.39
CA ALA A 103 12.78 3.14 -9.97
C ALA A 103 12.48 1.73 -9.47
N GLN A 104 13.49 0.89 -9.24
CA GLN A 104 13.28 -0.43 -8.61
C GLN A 104 12.67 -0.29 -7.22
N GLY A 105 13.20 0.60 -6.39
CA GLY A 105 12.65 0.88 -5.07
C GLY A 105 11.22 1.43 -5.13
N LEU A 106 10.96 2.38 -6.02
CA LEU A 106 9.62 2.94 -6.21
C LEU A 106 8.62 1.86 -6.69
N PHE A 107 9.04 0.97 -7.59
CA PHE A 107 8.21 -0.15 -8.04
C PHE A 107 7.88 -1.09 -6.88
N CYS A 108 8.88 -1.44 -6.07
CA CYS A 108 8.72 -2.33 -4.92
C CYS A 108 7.73 -1.78 -3.88
N LEU A 109 7.65 -0.46 -3.73
CA LEU A 109 6.66 0.20 -2.88
C LEU A 109 5.29 0.31 -3.57
N ALA A 110 5.25 0.82 -4.80
CA ALA A 110 4.01 1.18 -5.47
C ALA A 110 3.20 -0.04 -5.94
N PHE A 111 3.85 -1.08 -6.46
CA PHE A 111 3.16 -2.24 -7.02
C PHE A 111 2.29 -2.98 -5.97
N PRO A 112 2.80 -3.31 -4.77
CA PRO A 112 1.98 -3.92 -3.73
C PRO A 112 0.87 -3.00 -3.21
N LEU A 113 1.06 -1.68 -3.20
CA LEU A 113 0.01 -0.73 -2.84
C LEU A 113 -1.15 -0.76 -3.83
N VAL A 114 -0.87 -0.94 -5.14
CA VAL A 114 -1.91 -1.15 -6.15
C VAL A 114 -2.69 -2.44 -5.88
N LEU A 115 -2.02 -3.52 -5.46
CA LEU A 115 -2.70 -4.76 -5.06
C LEU A 115 -3.60 -4.54 -3.83
N VAL A 116 -3.12 -3.81 -2.83
CA VAL A 116 -3.92 -3.44 -1.65
C VAL A 116 -5.14 -2.59 -2.04
N ALA A 117 -4.97 -1.62 -2.94
CA ALA A 117 -6.07 -0.80 -3.44
C ALA A 117 -7.12 -1.66 -4.19
N ALA A 118 -6.68 -2.56 -5.06
CA ALA A 118 -7.57 -3.48 -5.78
C ALA A 118 -8.30 -4.44 -4.84
N LEU A 119 -7.62 -4.98 -3.83
CA LEU A 119 -8.22 -5.83 -2.80
C LEU A 119 -9.26 -5.06 -1.98
N THR A 120 -8.92 -3.85 -1.54
CA THR A 120 -9.81 -2.98 -0.77
C THR A 120 -11.05 -2.63 -1.59
N TRP A 121 -10.88 -2.29 -2.87
CA TRP A 121 -11.98 -2.02 -3.79
C TRP A 121 -12.93 -3.21 -3.94
N ARG A 122 -12.38 -4.42 -4.19
CA ARG A 122 -13.16 -5.66 -4.28
C ARG A 122 -13.91 -5.98 -2.99
N SER A 123 -13.27 -5.76 -1.84
CA SER A 123 -13.91 -5.93 -0.54
C SER A 123 -15.06 -4.94 -0.36
N CYS A 124 -14.86 -3.67 -0.70
CA CYS A 124 -15.94 -2.68 -0.67
C CYS A 124 -17.13 -3.12 -1.55
N GLN A 125 -16.89 -3.57 -2.79
CA GLN A 125 -17.97 -4.07 -3.66
C GLN A 125 -18.75 -5.23 -3.02
N ARG A 126 -18.05 -6.19 -2.41
CA ARG A 126 -18.71 -7.31 -1.69
C ARG A 126 -19.51 -6.82 -0.49
N LEU A 127 -18.96 -5.91 0.31
CA LEU A 127 -19.67 -5.33 1.46
C LEU A 127 -20.91 -4.53 1.04
N ALA A 128 -20.90 -3.90 -0.13
CA ALA A 128 -22.05 -3.18 -0.68
C ALA A 128 -23.16 -4.12 -1.20
N LEU A 129 -22.82 -5.33 -1.62
CA LEU A 129 -23.78 -6.32 -2.12
C LEU A 129 -24.36 -7.18 -0.98
N ASP A 130 -23.51 -7.66 -0.09
CA ASP A 130 -23.89 -8.59 0.97
C ASP A 130 -24.47 -7.88 2.21
N GLU A 131 -24.27 -6.56 2.33
CA GLU A 131 -24.61 -5.69 3.48
C GLU A 131 -24.44 -6.40 4.85
N PRO A 132 -23.26 -6.99 5.12
CA PRO A 132 -23.08 -7.78 6.33
C PRO A 132 -23.17 -6.88 7.57
N SER A 133 -23.89 -7.36 8.59
CA SER A 133 -24.10 -6.62 9.84
C SER A 133 -23.49 -7.33 11.04
N GLY A 134 -23.20 -6.55 12.09
CA GLY A 134 -22.71 -7.06 13.37
C GLY A 134 -21.43 -7.93 13.24
N PRO A 135 -21.44 -9.18 13.74
CA PRO A 135 -20.25 -10.04 13.72
C PRO A 135 -19.71 -10.35 12.31
N ALA A 136 -20.58 -10.46 11.30
CA ALA A 136 -20.18 -10.76 9.93
C ALA A 136 -19.36 -9.62 9.32
N LEU A 137 -19.75 -8.36 9.61
CA LEU A 137 -19.00 -7.18 9.19
C LEU A 137 -17.59 -7.17 9.79
N ILE A 138 -17.50 -7.41 11.10
CA ILE A 138 -16.22 -7.44 11.82
C ILE A 138 -15.30 -8.52 11.22
N GLN A 139 -15.81 -9.72 10.96
CA GLN A 139 -15.03 -10.80 10.34
C GLN A 139 -14.53 -10.44 8.95
N ALA A 140 -15.36 -9.77 8.13
CA ALA A 140 -14.96 -9.33 6.80
C ALA A 140 -13.80 -8.32 6.86
N LEU A 141 -13.87 -7.34 7.78
CA LEU A 141 -12.80 -6.34 7.97
C LEU A 141 -11.50 -6.96 8.51
N VAL A 142 -11.60 -7.90 9.46
CA VAL A 142 -10.43 -8.62 9.98
C VAL A 142 -9.78 -9.46 8.89
N ARG A 143 -10.56 -10.13 8.04
CA ARG A 143 -10.07 -10.90 6.89
C ARG A 143 -9.35 -10.00 5.89
N LEU A 144 -9.93 -8.84 5.57
CA LEU A 144 -9.28 -7.86 4.69
C LEU A 144 -7.92 -7.41 5.26
N ARG A 145 -7.87 -7.06 6.56
CA ARG A 145 -6.62 -6.69 7.22
C ARG A 145 -5.57 -7.78 7.12
N PHE A 146 -5.94 -9.04 7.35
CA PHE A 146 -5.03 -10.16 7.26
C PHE A 146 -4.35 -10.25 5.88
N TRP A 147 -5.13 -10.10 4.81
CA TRP A 147 -4.58 -10.07 3.44
C TRP A 147 -3.69 -8.84 3.18
N ILE A 148 -4.05 -7.66 3.69
CA ILE A 148 -3.20 -6.47 3.58
C ILE A 148 -1.86 -6.69 4.28
N GLN A 149 -1.87 -7.27 5.49
CA GLN A 149 -0.65 -7.59 6.23
C GLN A 149 0.21 -8.63 5.51
N LEU A 150 -0.42 -9.65 4.91
CA LEU A 150 0.30 -10.64 4.12
C LEU A 150 1.01 -10.00 2.92
N ILE A 151 0.31 -9.10 2.20
CA ILE A 151 0.90 -8.34 1.10
C ILE A 151 2.05 -7.47 1.60
N ALA A 152 1.89 -6.80 2.75
CA ALA A 152 2.94 -5.97 3.34
C ALA A 152 4.21 -6.77 3.67
N ILE A 153 4.05 -7.92 4.30
CA ILE A 153 5.16 -8.81 4.66
C ILE A 153 5.86 -9.31 3.39
N ALA A 154 5.09 -9.79 2.41
CA ALA A 154 5.63 -10.24 1.13
C ALA A 154 6.37 -9.10 0.39
N ALA A 155 5.81 -7.90 0.39
CA ALA A 155 6.41 -6.73 -0.23
C ALA A 155 7.73 -6.35 0.44
N LEU A 156 7.76 -6.24 1.76
CA LEU A 156 8.98 -5.93 2.52
C LEU A 156 10.07 -6.97 2.28
N PHE A 157 9.69 -8.25 2.28
CA PHE A 157 10.60 -9.36 2.01
C PHE A 157 11.19 -9.28 0.60
N CYS A 158 10.35 -9.15 -0.44
CA CYS A 158 10.81 -9.01 -1.81
C CYS A 158 11.67 -7.75 -2.01
N THR A 159 11.29 -6.64 -1.39
CA THR A 159 12.05 -5.38 -1.43
C THR A 159 13.45 -5.57 -0.83
N ALA A 160 13.55 -6.26 0.31
CA ALA A 160 14.82 -6.54 0.96
C ALA A 160 15.70 -7.47 0.11
N LEU A 161 15.13 -8.54 -0.46
CA LEU A 161 15.87 -9.45 -1.34
C LEU A 161 16.41 -8.74 -2.58
N LEU A 162 15.57 -7.93 -3.24
CA LEU A 162 16.01 -7.13 -4.39
C LEU A 162 17.10 -6.15 -3.98
N GLY A 163 16.94 -5.44 -2.86
CA GLY A 163 17.95 -4.51 -2.38
C GLY A 163 19.30 -5.15 -2.09
N ILE A 164 19.31 -6.35 -1.50
CA ILE A 164 20.53 -7.13 -1.31
C ILE A 164 21.15 -7.51 -2.66
N SER A 165 20.35 -7.99 -3.61
CA SER A 165 20.86 -8.41 -4.93
C SER A 165 21.53 -7.26 -5.70
N VAL A 166 20.91 -6.08 -5.69
CA VAL A 166 21.42 -4.87 -6.34
C VAL A 166 22.68 -4.37 -5.65
N THR A 167 22.69 -4.36 -4.31
CA THR A 167 23.86 -3.95 -3.52
C THR A 167 25.05 -4.89 -3.75
N LEU A 168 24.81 -6.20 -3.87
CA LEU A 168 25.86 -7.18 -4.16
C LEU A 168 26.43 -7.00 -5.57
N GLN A 169 25.59 -6.77 -6.58
CA GLN A 169 26.04 -6.51 -7.94
C GLN A 169 26.94 -5.27 -8.02
N GLN A 170 26.58 -4.18 -7.34
CA GLN A 170 27.40 -2.97 -7.28
C GLN A 170 28.73 -3.14 -6.55
N ARG A 171 28.88 -4.17 -5.71
CA ARG A 171 30.10 -4.42 -4.93
C ARG A 171 31.11 -5.31 -5.67
N PHE A 172 30.64 -6.15 -6.59
CA PHE A 172 31.44 -7.16 -7.28
C PHE A 172 31.49 -7.00 -8.81
N GLY A 173 30.82 -5.99 -9.37
CA GLY A 173 30.94 -5.56 -10.77
C GLY A 173 31.56 -4.18 -10.85
#